data_AF-A0A954FCE9-F1
#
_entry.id   AF-A0A954FCE9-F1
#
_cell.length_a   1.000
_cell.length_b   1.000
_cell.length_c   1.000
_cell.angle_alpha   90.00
_cell.angle_beta   90.00
_cell.angle_gamma   90.00
#
_symmetry.space_group_name_H-M   'P 1'
#
loop_
_entity.id
_entity.type
_entity.pdbx_description
1 polymer ?
#
loop_
_entity_poly.entity_id
_entity_poly.type
_entity_poly.pdbx_seq_one_letter_code
_entity_poly.pdbx_strand_id
1 'polypeptide(L)'
;MIKMNPNLPLTCCLFIVILAGCAENQPAASDVADKKADTESTEVELDIKPLVNRVLTQEEQAKLTPDEVLTMLKEGNQRFVAGTLTARDHSKLVREAALGQYPKAVILSCLDSRVPVEDVFDRGIGDIFVARVAGNFENTDILGSMEFACKVAGSKLVFVLGHESCGAVNGAIDGVELGNITAMLANIKPAV
;
A
#
# COMPACT_ATOMS: atom_id res chain seq x y z
N MET A 1 -10.11 16.74 18.41
CA MET A 1 -9.07 17.25 17.49
C MET A 1 -7.72 17.06 18.17
N ILE A 2 -6.94 16.06 17.78
CA ILE A 2 -5.55 15.94 18.24
C ILE A 2 -4.81 17.09 17.54
N LYS A 3 -4.52 18.16 18.28
CA LYS A 3 -3.72 19.27 17.75
C LYS A 3 -2.30 18.74 17.54
N MET A 4 -1.96 18.38 16.31
CA MET A 4 -0.56 18.20 15.93
C MET A 4 0.14 19.55 16.08
N ASN A 5 1.26 19.55 16.79
CA ASN A 5 2.04 20.75 17.09
C ASN A 5 2.68 21.27 15.78
N PRO A 6 2.33 22.49 15.31
CA PRO A 6 2.86 23.04 14.06
C PRO A 6 4.36 23.41 14.12
N ASN A 7 4.99 23.29 15.29
CA ASN A 7 6.40 23.62 15.51
C ASN A 7 7.30 22.40 15.75
N LEU A 8 6.84 21.18 15.46
CA LEU A 8 7.74 20.02 15.56
C LEU A 8 8.66 20.02 14.32
N PRO A 9 9.99 20.23 14.48
CA PRO A 9 10.89 20.17 13.36
C PRO A 9 10.81 18.76 12.76
N LEU A 10 10.62 18.71 11.44
CA LEU A 10 10.67 17.49 10.63
C LEU A 10 12.12 16.99 10.59
N THR A 11 12.66 16.58 11.74
CA THR A 11 13.94 15.89 11.81
C THR A 11 13.69 14.54 11.17
N CYS A 12 14.21 14.38 9.96
CA CYS A 12 14.28 13.10 9.27
C CYS A 12 15.00 12.12 10.20
N CYS A 13 14.26 11.41 11.05
CA CYS A 13 14.78 10.33 11.86
C CYS A 13 15.14 9.23 10.87
N LEU A 14 16.40 9.22 10.47
CA LEU A 14 17.05 8.09 9.84
C LEU A 14 17.01 6.95 10.86
N PHE A 15 15.92 6.19 10.88
CA PHE A 15 15.83 4.98 11.68
C PHE A 15 16.87 4.01 11.13
N ILE A 16 17.89 3.72 11.94
CA ILE A 16 18.80 2.62 11.70
C ILE A 16 17.96 1.34 11.72
N VAL A 17 17.75 0.75 10.55
CA VAL A 17 17.06 -0.54 10.41
C VAL A 17 18.05 -1.64 10.80
N ILE A 18 17.76 -2.35 11.89
CA ILE A 18 18.41 -3.63 12.18
C ILE A 18 17.74 -4.67 11.27
N LEU A 19 18.43 -5.08 10.21
CA LEU A 19 18.01 -6.18 9.35
C LEU A 19 18.39 -7.51 10.03
N ALA A 20 17.46 -8.10 10.79
CA ALA A 20 17.52 -9.53 11.09
C ALA A 20 16.95 -10.26 9.86
N GLY A 21 17.85 -10.81 9.04
CA GLY A 21 17.44 -11.63 7.89
C GLY A 21 16.66 -12.85 8.37
N CYS A 22 15.50 -13.10 7.79
CA CYS A 22 14.77 -14.35 7.97
C CYS A 22 15.45 -15.43 7.11
N ALA A 23 16.56 -15.99 7.58
CA ALA A 23 17.16 -17.15 6.96
C ALA A 23 17.92 -17.98 7.99
N GLU A 24 17.43 -19.18 8.27
CA GLU A 24 18.23 -20.26 8.83
C GLU A 24 18.72 -21.12 7.66
N ASN A 25 20.06 -21.13 7.46
CA ASN A 25 20.86 -21.99 6.59
C ASN A 25 20.42 -22.18 5.13
N GLN A 26 21.07 -21.45 4.21
CA GLN A 26 21.25 -21.87 2.81
C GLN A 26 22.75 -22.03 2.48
N PRO A 27 23.16 -23.08 1.76
CA PRO A 27 24.54 -23.22 1.31
C PRO A 27 24.84 -22.22 0.18
N ALA A 28 26.10 -21.76 0.13
CA ALA A 28 26.59 -20.77 -0.83
C ALA A 28 26.37 -21.20 -2.28
N ALA A 29 25.69 -20.35 -3.06
CA ALA A 29 25.59 -20.50 -4.50
C ALA A 29 26.93 -20.15 -5.16
N SER A 30 27.36 -21.01 -6.09
CA SER A 30 28.60 -20.91 -6.86
C SER A 30 28.57 -19.80 -7.91
N ASP A 31 29.73 -19.17 -8.11
CA ASP A 31 30.00 -18.13 -9.10
C ASP A 31 29.59 -18.53 -10.53
N VAL A 32 28.71 -17.74 -11.14
CA VAL A 32 28.46 -17.77 -12.59
C VAL A 32 29.01 -16.48 -13.20
N ALA A 33 29.99 -16.65 -14.08
CA ALA A 33 30.71 -15.57 -14.74
C ALA A 33 29.82 -14.74 -15.70
N ASP A 34 29.99 -13.42 -15.63
CA ASP A 34 29.41 -12.42 -16.52
C ASP A 34 29.79 -12.67 -17.99
N LYS A 35 28.77 -12.79 -18.86
CA LYS A 35 28.91 -12.53 -20.30
C LYS A 35 28.18 -11.23 -20.61
N LYS A 36 28.96 -10.20 -20.93
CA LYS A 36 28.46 -8.92 -21.46
C LYS A 36 27.84 -9.17 -22.84
N ALA A 37 26.54 -8.94 -22.96
CA ALA A 37 25.86 -8.82 -24.25
C ALA A 37 25.69 -7.32 -24.55
N ASP A 38 26.34 -6.88 -25.63
CA ASP A 38 26.18 -5.52 -26.17
C ASP A 38 24.75 -5.40 -26.71
N THR A 39 23.89 -4.70 -25.96
CA THR A 39 22.53 -4.38 -26.40
C THR A 39 22.47 -2.88 -26.65
N GLU A 40 22.40 -2.53 -27.93
CA GLU A 40 22.18 -1.17 -28.42
C GLU A 40 20.78 -0.73 -27.99
N SER A 41 20.70 0.06 -26.92
CA SER A 41 19.44 0.58 -26.38
C SER A 41 18.97 1.74 -27.25
N THR A 42 18.00 1.46 -28.12
CA THR A 42 17.20 2.52 -28.73
C THR A 42 16.34 3.13 -27.63
N GLU A 43 16.69 4.34 -27.17
CA GLU A 43 15.87 5.11 -26.25
C GLU A 43 14.59 5.54 -26.98
N VAL A 44 13.51 4.79 -26.77
CA VAL A 44 12.17 5.24 -27.13
C VAL A 44 11.74 6.21 -26.04
N GLU A 45 11.89 7.50 -26.29
CA GLU A 45 11.33 8.55 -25.45
C GLU A 45 9.80 8.51 -25.58
N LEU A 46 9.16 7.72 -24.70
CA LEU A 46 7.72 7.69 -24.58
C LEU A 46 7.26 9.04 -24.01
N ASP A 47 6.60 9.86 -24.84
CA ASP A 47 5.87 11.08 -24.41
C ASP A 47 4.65 10.67 -23.57
N ILE A 48 4.88 10.08 -22.39
CA ILE A 48 3.83 9.82 -21.41
C ILE A 48 3.68 11.08 -20.58
N LYS A 49 2.80 11.98 -21.03
CA LYS A 49 2.35 13.10 -20.21
C LYS A 49 1.66 12.53 -18.95
N PRO A 50 2.21 12.73 -17.74
CA PRO A 50 1.60 12.19 -16.53
C PRO A 50 0.27 12.91 -16.28
N LEU A 51 -0.83 12.15 -16.25
CA LEU A 51 -2.18 12.69 -16.02
C LEU A 51 -2.39 13.15 -14.57
N VAL A 52 -1.56 12.69 -13.62
CA VAL A 52 -1.57 13.14 -12.21
C VAL A 52 -0.15 13.49 -11.79
N ASN A 53 0.09 14.79 -11.60
CA ASN A 53 1.42 15.33 -11.32
C ASN A 53 1.52 16.05 -9.96
N ARG A 54 0.48 15.98 -9.14
CA ARG A 54 0.45 16.54 -7.80
C ARG A 54 -0.43 15.76 -6.83
N VAL A 55 -0.18 15.93 -5.54
CA VAL A 55 -1.03 15.39 -4.47
C VAL A 55 -2.37 16.15 -4.34
N LEU A 56 -3.36 15.49 -3.76
CA LEU A 56 -4.68 16.06 -3.47
C LEU A 56 -4.57 17.13 -2.37
N THR A 57 -5.34 18.21 -2.47
CA THR A 57 -5.46 19.20 -1.38
C THR A 57 -6.59 18.86 -0.41
N GLN A 58 -6.58 19.46 0.77
CA GLN A 58 -7.65 19.30 1.76
C GLN A 58 -9.02 19.70 1.23
N GLU A 59 -9.11 20.83 0.51
CA GLU A 59 -10.37 21.35 -0.03
C GLU A 59 -10.95 20.42 -1.09
N GLU A 60 -10.09 19.87 -1.96
CA GLU A 60 -10.51 18.88 -2.95
C GLU A 60 -11.00 17.59 -2.28
N GLN A 61 -10.26 17.09 -1.27
CA GLN A 61 -10.68 15.91 -0.51
C GLN A 61 -12.03 16.15 0.19
N ALA A 62 -12.24 17.33 0.77
CA ALA A 62 -13.46 17.66 1.50
C ALA A 62 -14.72 17.61 0.62
N LYS A 63 -14.59 17.84 -0.70
CA LYS A 63 -15.69 17.80 -1.66
C LYS A 63 -16.03 16.38 -2.12
N LEU A 64 -15.16 15.40 -1.89
CA LEU A 64 -15.37 14.02 -2.30
C LEU A 64 -16.42 13.32 -1.43
N THR A 65 -17.26 12.54 -2.09
CA THR A 65 -18.20 11.59 -1.49
C THR A 65 -17.62 10.17 -1.50
N PRO A 66 -18.10 9.26 -0.64
CA PRO A 66 -17.68 7.87 -0.66
C PRO A 66 -17.91 7.17 -2.02
N ASP A 67 -19.03 7.45 -2.68
CA ASP A 67 -19.39 6.84 -3.98
C ASP A 67 -18.48 7.31 -5.13
N GLU A 68 -18.08 8.59 -5.12
CA GLU A 68 -17.08 9.10 -6.07
C GLU A 68 -15.73 8.43 -5.85
N VAL A 69 -15.30 8.28 -4.60
CA VAL A 69 -14.03 7.58 -4.29
C VAL A 69 -14.09 6.12 -4.73
N LEU A 70 -15.21 5.42 -4.47
CA LEU A 70 -15.39 4.05 -4.94
C LEU A 70 -15.35 3.96 -6.47
N THR A 71 -15.96 4.91 -7.17
CA THR A 71 -15.92 4.99 -8.63
C THR A 71 -14.48 5.17 -9.12
N MET A 72 -13.72 6.08 -8.52
CA MET A 72 -12.31 6.31 -8.87
C MET A 72 -11.44 5.06 -8.67
N LEU A 73 -11.67 4.28 -7.60
CA LEU A 73 -10.96 3.02 -7.36
C LEU A 73 -11.30 1.98 -8.43
N LYS A 74 -12.59 1.82 -8.78
CA LYS A 74 -13.01 0.90 -9.85
C LYS A 74 -12.39 1.26 -11.20
N GLU A 75 -12.39 2.53 -11.58
CA GLU A 75 -11.76 3.01 -12.82
C GLU A 75 -10.25 2.77 -12.82
N GLY A 76 -9.60 2.96 -11.66
CA GLY A 76 -8.18 2.66 -11.52
C GLY A 76 -7.87 1.17 -11.69
N ASN A 77 -8.71 0.30 -11.13
CA ASN A 77 -8.59 -1.13 -11.33
C ASN A 77 -8.82 -1.56 -12.78
N GLN A 78 -9.75 -0.92 -13.49
CA GLN A 78 -9.93 -1.16 -14.93
C GLN A 78 -8.66 -0.82 -15.71
N ARG A 79 -7.95 0.26 -15.38
CA ARG A 79 -6.65 0.60 -16.00
C ARG A 79 -5.56 -0.40 -15.66
N PHE A 80 -5.49 -0.86 -14.42
CA PHE A 80 -4.56 -1.92 -14.01
C PHE A 80 -4.77 -3.20 -14.82
N VAL A 81 -6.01 -3.68 -14.92
CA VAL A 81 -6.37 -4.87 -15.70
C VAL A 81 -6.07 -4.69 -17.19
N ALA A 82 -6.27 -3.48 -17.73
CA ALA A 82 -5.98 -3.16 -19.12
C ALA A 82 -4.49 -2.89 -19.43
N GLY A 83 -3.62 -2.83 -18.41
CA GLY A 83 -2.21 -2.48 -18.58
C GLY A 83 -1.97 -1.02 -18.98
N THR A 84 -2.93 -0.12 -18.71
CA THR A 84 -2.88 1.31 -19.08
C THR A 84 -2.72 2.21 -17.85
N LEU A 85 -1.74 1.85 -17.00
CA LEU A 85 -1.46 2.57 -15.76
C LEU A 85 -0.99 4.01 -15.99
N THR A 86 -1.32 4.88 -15.05
CA THR A 86 -0.93 6.29 -15.12
C THR A 86 0.55 6.43 -14.75
N ALA A 87 1.37 7.03 -15.63
CA ALA A 87 2.74 7.39 -15.26
C ALA A 87 2.75 8.52 -14.22
N ARG A 88 3.64 8.40 -13.22
CA ARG A 88 3.75 9.31 -12.08
C ARG A 88 5.20 9.59 -11.73
N ASP A 89 5.54 10.84 -11.45
CA ASP A 89 6.82 11.21 -10.82
C ASP A 89 6.74 10.98 -9.31
N HIS A 90 7.18 9.80 -8.89
CA HIS A 90 7.11 9.39 -7.48
C HIS A 90 7.97 10.29 -6.59
N SER A 91 9.15 10.68 -7.07
CA SER A 91 10.06 11.56 -6.32
C SER A 91 9.43 12.91 -6.02
N LYS A 92 8.71 13.48 -6.99
CA LYS A 92 7.94 14.72 -6.78
C LYS A 92 6.78 14.50 -5.82
N LEU A 93 5.98 13.45 -6.01
CA LEU A 93 4.82 13.19 -5.16
C LEU A 93 5.21 12.93 -3.70
N VAL A 94 6.34 12.27 -3.42
CA VAL A 94 6.88 12.13 -2.05
C VAL A 94 7.15 13.50 -1.43
N ARG A 95 7.84 14.39 -2.15
CA ARG A 95 8.18 15.72 -1.63
C ARG A 95 6.95 16.56 -1.34
N GLU A 96 5.92 16.46 -2.17
CA GLU A 96 4.65 17.16 -1.94
C GLU A 96 3.87 16.54 -0.78
N ALA A 97 3.75 15.21 -0.72
CA ALA A 97 3.06 14.51 0.36
C ALA A 97 3.72 14.71 1.73
N ALA A 98 5.02 14.98 1.77
CA ALA A 98 5.75 15.30 3.00
C ALA A 98 5.28 16.60 3.66
N LEU A 99 4.71 17.53 2.90
CA LEU A 99 4.12 18.78 3.43
C LEU A 99 2.70 18.56 3.96
N GLY A 100 2.05 17.46 3.56
CA GLY A 100 0.71 17.09 3.95
C GLY A 100 0.11 16.11 2.95
N GLN A 101 -0.70 15.18 3.46
CA GLN A 101 -1.41 14.21 2.63
C GLN A 101 -2.89 14.20 3.02
N TYR A 102 -3.74 14.02 2.02
CA TYR A 102 -5.19 14.01 2.18
C TYR A 102 -5.79 12.79 1.46
N PRO A 103 -5.57 11.56 2.00
CA PRO A 103 -5.95 10.36 1.29
C PRO A 103 -7.46 10.21 1.16
N LYS A 104 -7.92 9.79 -0.02
CA LYS A 104 -9.34 9.63 -0.39
C LYS A 104 -9.99 8.48 0.35
N ALA A 105 -9.24 7.40 0.57
CA ALA A 105 -9.70 6.18 1.21
C ALA A 105 -8.63 5.61 2.16
N VAL A 106 -9.09 4.76 3.08
CA VAL A 106 -8.25 3.78 3.79
C VAL A 106 -8.63 2.39 3.31
N ILE A 107 -7.62 1.60 2.95
CA ILE A 107 -7.79 0.24 2.45
C ILE A 107 -7.15 -0.74 3.42
N LEU A 108 -7.95 -1.67 3.94
CA LEU A 108 -7.47 -2.83 4.68
C LEU A 108 -7.26 -3.98 3.69
N SER A 109 -6.02 -4.43 3.51
CA SER A 109 -5.64 -5.43 2.52
C SER A 109 -4.81 -6.55 3.14
N CYS A 110 -4.68 -7.65 2.41
CA CYS A 110 -3.81 -8.74 2.80
C CYS A 110 -2.33 -8.34 2.70
N LEU A 111 -1.48 -8.96 3.52
CA LEU A 111 -0.01 -8.87 3.41
C LEU A 111 0.55 -9.48 2.11
N ASP A 112 -0.27 -10.17 1.31
CA ASP A 112 0.12 -10.84 0.07
C ASP A 112 0.86 -9.92 -0.90
N SER A 113 2.13 -10.21 -1.18
CA SER A 113 3.00 -9.38 -2.01
C SER A 113 2.53 -9.25 -3.46
N ARG A 114 1.63 -10.13 -3.92
CA ARG A 114 1.06 -10.12 -5.29
C ARG A 114 -0.09 -9.12 -5.43
N VAL A 115 -0.52 -8.48 -4.33
CA VAL A 115 -1.58 -7.48 -4.32
C VAL A 115 -1.00 -6.10 -3.93
N PRO A 116 -0.25 -5.44 -4.83
CA PRO A 116 0.18 -4.05 -4.64
C PRO A 116 -1.04 -3.12 -4.76
N VAL A 117 -1.57 -2.66 -3.64
CA VAL A 117 -2.87 -1.97 -3.56
C VAL A 117 -2.90 -0.69 -4.39
N GLU A 118 -1.83 0.10 -4.35
CA GLU A 118 -1.67 1.34 -5.11
C GLU A 118 -1.71 1.06 -6.61
N ASP A 119 -1.03 0.03 -7.10
CA ASP A 119 -1.05 -0.35 -8.51
C ASP A 119 -2.41 -0.92 -8.94
N VAL A 120 -2.97 -1.82 -8.13
CA VAL A 120 -4.28 -2.47 -8.37
C VAL A 120 -5.40 -1.45 -8.53
N PHE A 121 -5.31 -0.29 -7.87
CA PHE A 121 -6.28 0.80 -8.01
C PHE A 121 -5.75 2.01 -8.79
N ASP A 122 -4.59 1.87 -9.45
CA ASP A 122 -3.89 2.93 -10.15
C ASP A 122 -3.94 4.26 -9.37
N ARG A 123 -3.44 4.22 -8.13
CA ARG A 123 -3.36 5.35 -7.19
C ARG A 123 -1.89 5.69 -6.94
N GLY A 124 -1.63 6.97 -6.65
CA GLY A 124 -0.29 7.47 -6.36
C GLY A 124 -0.05 7.72 -4.87
N ILE A 125 1.13 8.24 -4.58
CA ILE A 125 1.53 8.64 -3.24
C ILE A 125 0.60 9.73 -2.71
N GLY A 126 0.06 9.52 -1.50
CA GLY A 126 -0.87 10.44 -0.85
C GLY A 126 -2.34 10.28 -1.27
N ASP A 127 -2.67 9.38 -2.21
CA ASP A 127 -4.04 9.16 -2.64
C ASP A 127 -4.85 8.27 -1.70
N ILE A 128 -4.24 7.25 -1.11
CA ILE A 128 -4.89 6.27 -0.24
C ILE A 128 -3.97 5.92 0.93
N PHE A 129 -4.58 5.56 2.07
CA PHE A 129 -3.89 4.84 3.14
C PHE A 129 -4.08 3.34 2.93
N VAL A 130 -3.04 2.56 3.23
CA VAL A 130 -3.09 1.10 3.13
C VAL A 130 -2.63 0.48 4.44
N ALA A 131 -3.54 -0.22 5.09
CA ALA A 131 -3.28 -1.09 6.23
C ALA A 131 -3.16 -2.53 5.71
N ARG A 132 -2.10 -3.25 6.09
CA ARG A 132 -1.86 -4.62 5.60
C ARG A 132 -1.63 -5.60 6.75
N VAL A 133 -2.38 -6.69 6.72
CA VAL A 133 -2.17 -7.84 7.61
C VAL A 133 -2.53 -9.12 6.88
N ALA A 134 -1.87 -10.24 7.16
CA ALA A 134 -2.17 -11.50 6.49
C ALA A 134 -3.63 -11.92 6.79
N GLY A 135 -4.45 -12.05 5.74
CA GLY A 135 -5.89 -12.33 5.85
C GLY A 135 -6.79 -11.11 6.07
N ASN A 136 -6.26 -9.89 6.00
CA ASN A 136 -7.02 -8.62 5.99
C ASN A 136 -8.09 -8.48 7.09
N PHE A 137 -7.85 -9.06 8.27
CA PHE A 137 -8.66 -8.87 9.47
C PHE A 137 -8.24 -7.59 10.21
N GLU A 138 -9.05 -7.13 11.14
CA GLU A 138 -8.76 -5.99 11.99
C GLU A 138 -8.33 -6.43 13.40
N ASN A 139 -7.43 -5.65 13.98
CA ASN A 139 -7.12 -5.68 15.40
C ASN A 139 -7.13 -4.23 15.92
N THR A 140 -6.82 -4.02 17.20
CA THR A 140 -6.84 -2.68 17.81
C THR A 140 -5.99 -1.66 17.05
N ASP A 141 -4.80 -2.05 16.59
CA ASP A 141 -3.87 -1.14 15.90
C ASP A 141 -4.36 -0.80 14.48
N ILE A 142 -4.88 -1.80 13.75
CA ILE A 142 -5.48 -1.60 12.42
C ILE A 142 -6.73 -0.72 12.53
N LEU A 143 -7.62 -1.00 13.48
CA LEU A 143 -8.84 -0.22 13.68
C LEU A 143 -8.52 1.22 14.07
N GLY A 144 -7.57 1.44 14.99
CA GLY A 144 -7.11 2.79 15.36
C GLY A 144 -6.49 3.54 14.17
N SER A 145 -5.76 2.84 13.30
CA SER A 145 -5.22 3.42 12.06
C SER A 145 -6.33 3.85 11.08
N MET A 146 -7.40 3.04 10.96
CA MET A 146 -8.57 3.37 10.14
C MET A 146 -9.38 4.54 10.72
N GLU A 147 -9.52 4.60 12.04
CA GLU A 147 -10.12 5.73 12.74
C GLU A 147 -9.32 7.01 12.52
N PHE A 148 -7.98 6.94 12.59
CA PHE A 148 -7.11 8.07 12.25
C PHE A 148 -7.34 8.52 10.80
N ALA A 149 -7.33 7.59 9.84
CA ALA A 149 -7.55 7.91 8.43
C ALA A 149 -8.89 8.63 8.21
N CYS A 150 -9.96 8.17 8.84
CA CYS A 150 -11.29 8.76 8.67
C CYS A 150 -11.48 10.05 9.47
N LYS A 151 -11.18 10.05 10.77
CA LYS A 151 -11.52 11.13 11.70
C LYS A 151 -10.47 12.23 11.78
N VAL A 152 -9.21 11.91 11.53
CA VAL A 152 -8.09 12.86 11.60
C VAL A 152 -7.68 13.31 10.20
N ALA A 153 -7.44 12.37 9.28
CA ALA A 153 -6.98 12.69 7.92
C ALA A 153 -8.10 12.93 6.90
N GLY A 154 -9.36 12.64 7.26
CA GLY A 154 -10.53 13.01 6.46
C GLY A 154 -10.86 12.08 5.29
N SER A 155 -10.31 10.87 5.23
CA SER A 155 -10.65 9.87 4.22
C SER A 155 -12.16 9.58 4.18
N LYS A 156 -12.69 9.39 2.97
CA LYS A 156 -14.14 9.29 2.71
C LYS A 156 -14.63 7.85 2.65
N LEU A 157 -13.76 6.92 2.32
CA LEU A 157 -14.11 5.52 2.10
C LEU A 157 -13.20 4.59 2.92
N VAL A 158 -13.82 3.61 3.56
CA VAL A 158 -13.15 2.40 4.05
C VAL A 158 -13.37 1.31 3.03
N PHE A 159 -12.30 0.67 2.57
CA PHE A 159 -12.37 -0.45 1.62
C PHE A 159 -11.64 -1.66 2.20
N VAL A 160 -12.32 -2.81 2.31
CA VAL A 160 -11.69 -4.08 2.71
C VAL A 160 -11.43 -4.91 1.47
N LEU A 161 -10.15 -5.20 1.19
CA LEU A 161 -9.69 -5.89 -0.01
C LEU A 161 -9.18 -7.30 0.35
N GLY A 162 -10.04 -8.29 0.12
CA GLY A 162 -9.64 -9.70 0.08
C GLY A 162 -9.05 -10.09 -1.28
N HIS A 163 -8.53 -11.30 -1.37
CA HIS A 163 -8.07 -11.90 -2.62
C HIS A 163 -8.25 -13.42 -2.60
N GLU A 164 -8.31 -14.02 -3.78
CA GLU A 164 -8.38 -15.47 -3.92
C GLU A 164 -7.08 -16.14 -3.48
N SER A 165 -7.17 -17.42 -3.10
CA SER A 165 -6.03 -18.24 -2.68
C SER A 165 -5.20 -17.60 -1.56
N CYS A 166 -5.87 -17.01 -0.57
CA CYS A 166 -5.22 -16.36 0.57
C CYS A 166 -4.58 -17.39 1.51
N GLY A 167 -3.26 -17.30 1.70
CA GLY A 167 -2.51 -18.24 2.55
C GLY A 167 -2.93 -18.19 4.02
N ALA A 168 -3.31 -17.03 4.55
CA ALA A 168 -3.80 -16.92 5.93
C ALA A 168 -5.19 -17.56 6.10
N VAL A 169 -6.08 -17.39 5.12
CA VAL A 169 -7.40 -18.05 5.12
C VAL A 169 -7.24 -19.56 5.07
N ASN A 170 -6.39 -20.07 4.16
CA ASN A 170 -6.08 -21.50 4.09
C ASN A 170 -5.45 -22.01 5.39
N GLY A 171 -4.50 -21.27 5.97
CA GLY A 171 -3.89 -21.63 7.25
C GLY A 171 -4.90 -21.70 8.40
N ALA A 172 -5.91 -20.81 8.41
CA ALA A 172 -6.99 -20.86 9.40
C ALA A 172 -7.90 -22.07 9.20
N ILE A 173 -8.22 -22.42 7.95
CA ILE A 173 -8.98 -23.63 7.59
C ILE A 173 -8.23 -24.89 8.07
N ASP A 174 -6.96 -25.00 7.71
CA ASP A 174 -6.10 -26.14 8.00
C ASP A 174 -5.73 -26.26 9.50
N GLY A 175 -6.00 -25.22 10.29
CA GLY A 175 -5.71 -25.20 11.73
C GLY A 175 -4.21 -25.15 12.02
N VAL A 176 -3.45 -24.38 11.24
CA VAL A 176 -2.00 -24.23 11.43
C VAL A 176 -1.70 -23.64 12.82
N GLU A 177 -0.82 -24.32 13.56
CA GLU A 177 -0.29 -23.85 14.83
C GLU A 177 1.23 -23.57 14.72
N LEU A 178 1.61 -22.30 14.72
CA LEU A 178 3.02 -21.87 14.63
C LEU A 178 3.25 -20.48 15.24
N GLY A 179 3.81 -20.40 16.44
CA GLY A 179 4.18 -19.14 17.09
C GLY A 179 3.05 -18.09 17.06
N ASN A 180 3.36 -16.85 16.65
CA ASN A 180 2.38 -15.77 16.55
C ASN A 180 1.33 -15.98 15.43
N ILE A 181 1.58 -16.89 14.48
CA ILE A 181 0.62 -17.21 13.42
C ILE A 181 -0.64 -17.83 14.04
N THR A 182 -0.51 -18.69 15.05
CA THR A 182 -1.68 -19.30 15.72
C THR A 182 -2.66 -18.25 16.25
N ALA A 183 -2.15 -17.26 16.98
CA ALA A 183 -2.97 -16.18 17.54
C ALA A 183 -3.54 -15.28 16.44
N MET A 184 -2.77 -15.03 15.39
CA MET A 184 -3.24 -14.27 14.22
C MET A 184 -4.41 -14.98 13.54
N LEU A 185 -4.28 -16.28 13.24
CA LEU A 185 -5.32 -17.08 12.56
C LEU A 185 -6.59 -17.24 13.38
N ALA A 186 -6.52 -17.14 14.72
CA ALA A 186 -7.71 -17.13 15.57
C ALA A 186 -8.66 -15.95 15.27
N ASN A 187 -8.18 -14.85 14.69
CA ASN A 187 -9.02 -13.74 14.24
C ASN A 187 -9.77 -14.06 12.94
N ILE A 188 -9.29 -15.01 12.14
CA ILE A 188 -9.89 -15.42 10.87
C ILE A 188 -10.85 -16.59 11.08
N LYS A 189 -10.55 -17.47 12.04
CA LYS A 189 -11.29 -18.72 12.30
C LYS A 189 -12.81 -18.58 12.38
N PRO A 190 -13.42 -17.51 12.96
CA PRO A 190 -14.87 -17.38 13.01
C PRO A 190 -15.56 -17.27 11.64
N ALA A 191 -14.81 -16.96 10.58
CA ALA A 191 -15.33 -16.73 9.23
C ALA A 191 -15.06 -17.91 8.26
N VAL A 192 -14.45 -19.01 8.73
CA VAL A 192 -14.05 -20.17 7.90
C VAL A 192 -14.44 -21.52 8.51
#